data_AF-A0AAT9GGC2-F1
#
_entry.id   AF-A0AAT9GGC2-F1
#
_cell.length_a   1.000
_cell.length_b   1.000
_cell.length_c   1.000
_cell.angle_alpha   90.00
_cell.angle_beta   90.00
_cell.angle_gamma   90.00
#
_symmetry.space_group_name_H-M   'P 1'
#
loop_
_entity.id
_entity.type
_entity.pdbx_description
1 polymer ?
#
loop_
_entity_poly.entity_id
_entity_poly.type
_entity_poly.pdbx_seq_one_letter_code
_entity_poly.pdbx_strand_id
1 'polypeptide(L)'
;MKENFIPKELVAHFSASSARGQIINVFASLETHLDIFLGQHFCTHEDKKDQMLNLVLSRITFDNKRAIFKFLIDNYYTKWLAKYPDFNAAIKDISDERNIFAHYTMDTTLEGIDYMVNSRNVVFIKFKNQRERIEYSEQRINELIGKISKWAEAIAELIKFDDNSNAVTSTQ
;
A
#
# COMPACT_ATOMS: atom_id res chain seq x y z
N MET A 1 -44.43 5.66 11.74
CA MET A 1 -43.06 5.84 11.21
C MET A 1 -42.73 4.61 10.39
N LYS A 2 -42.54 4.74 9.08
CA LYS A 2 -41.96 3.64 8.28
C LYS A 2 -40.46 3.71 8.53
N GLU A 3 -39.89 2.71 9.19
CA GLU A 3 -38.45 2.58 9.29
C GLU A 3 -37.88 2.55 7.87
N ASN A 4 -36.87 3.39 7.60
CA ASN A 4 -36.17 3.38 6.33
C ASN A 4 -35.36 2.08 6.27
N PHE A 5 -35.96 1.06 5.65
CA PHE A 5 -35.29 -0.22 5.41
C PHE A 5 -34.14 0.00 4.42
N ILE A 6 -32.90 -0.12 4.90
CA ILE A 6 -31.71 -0.12 4.05
C ILE A 6 -31.45 -1.58 3.63
N PRO A 7 -31.40 -1.89 2.33
CA PRO A 7 -31.09 -3.25 1.85
C PRO A 7 -29.72 -3.72 2.36
N LYS A 8 -29.64 -4.99 2.80
CA LYS A 8 -28.41 -5.60 3.31
C LYS A 8 -27.28 -5.59 2.28
N GLU A 9 -27.64 -5.79 1.01
CA GLU A 9 -26.76 -5.71 -0.15
C GLU A 9 -26.06 -4.36 -0.20
N LEU A 10 -26.83 -3.28 -0.02
CA LEU A 10 -26.31 -1.92 -0.07
C LEU A 10 -25.32 -1.67 1.08
N VAL A 11 -25.64 -2.15 2.29
CA VAL A 11 -24.73 -2.07 3.44
C VAL A 11 -23.43 -2.81 3.16
N ALA A 12 -23.50 -4.06 2.69
CA ALA A 12 -22.31 -4.86 2.37
C ALA A 12 -21.44 -4.21 1.29
N HIS A 13 -22.06 -3.76 0.18
CA HIS A 13 -21.36 -3.07 -0.90
C HIS A 13 -20.69 -1.78 -0.43
N PHE A 14 -21.36 -1.00 0.41
CA PHE A 14 -20.81 0.23 0.95
C PHE A 14 -19.60 -0.05 1.86
N SER A 15 -19.72 -1.00 2.78
CA SER A 15 -18.62 -1.40 3.66
C SER A 15 -17.39 -1.90 2.88
N ALA A 16 -17.59 -2.78 1.90
CA ALA A 16 -16.49 -3.29 1.08
C ALA A 16 -15.86 -2.18 0.23
N SER A 17 -16.65 -1.31 -0.39
CA SER A 17 -16.13 -0.21 -1.20
C SER A 17 -15.37 0.82 -0.36
N SER A 18 -15.87 1.13 0.83
CA SER A 18 -15.21 2.02 1.78
C SER A 18 -13.85 1.46 2.20
N ALA A 19 -13.79 0.18 2.62
CA ALA A 19 -12.55 -0.48 3.00
C ALA A 19 -11.52 -0.51 1.85
N ARG A 20 -11.95 -0.83 0.63
CA ARG A 20 -11.09 -0.76 -0.57
C ARG A 20 -10.53 0.64 -0.77
N GLY A 21 -11.38 1.66 -0.72
CA GLY A 21 -10.99 3.05 -0.91
C GLY A 21 -9.91 3.49 0.09
N GLN A 22 -10.10 3.15 1.37
CA GLN A 22 -9.13 3.45 2.43
C GLN A 22 -7.77 2.79 2.18
N ILE A 23 -7.77 1.47 1.94
CA ILE A 23 -6.52 0.70 1.73
C ILE A 23 -5.79 1.16 0.48
N ILE A 24 -6.49 1.33 -0.64
CA ILE A 24 -5.88 1.77 -1.91
C ILE A 24 -5.29 3.18 -1.76
N ASN A 25 -6.01 4.09 -1.11
CA ASN A 25 -5.56 5.47 -0.93
C ASN A 25 -4.31 5.56 -0.05
N VAL A 26 -4.29 4.86 1.09
CA VAL A 26 -3.12 4.84 1.97
C VAL A 26 -1.93 4.13 1.32
N PHE A 27 -2.16 3.06 0.55
CA PHE A 27 -1.11 2.41 -0.23
C PHE A 27 -0.52 3.31 -1.33
N ALA A 28 -1.34 4.14 -1.98
CA ALA A 28 -0.86 5.10 -2.98
C ALA A 28 0.14 6.12 -2.40
N SER A 29 -0.02 6.50 -1.12
CA SER A 29 0.95 7.35 -0.42
C SER A 29 2.29 6.62 -0.20
N LEU A 30 2.26 5.35 0.20
CA LEU A 30 3.47 4.52 0.30
C LEU A 30 4.21 4.44 -1.05
N GLU A 31 3.47 4.17 -2.14
CA GLU A 31 4.03 4.11 -3.49
C GLU A 31 4.62 5.46 -3.93
N THR A 32 3.95 6.56 -3.60
CA THR A 32 4.44 7.92 -3.91
C THR A 32 5.76 8.23 -3.20
N HIS A 33 5.91 7.89 -1.91
CA HIS A 33 7.18 8.07 -1.22
C HIS A 33 8.28 7.19 -1.78
N LEU A 34 7.96 5.95 -2.17
CA LEU A 34 8.92 5.09 -2.84
C LEU A 34 9.40 5.70 -4.16
N ASP A 35 8.48 6.25 -4.95
CA ASP A 35 8.78 6.90 -6.21
C ASP A 35 9.67 8.13 -6.01
N ILE A 36 9.34 9.01 -5.06
CA ILE A 36 10.14 10.19 -4.72
C ILE A 36 11.56 9.79 -4.32
N PHE A 37 11.71 8.79 -3.45
CA PHE A 37 13.01 8.29 -3.02
C PHE A 37 13.83 7.79 -4.22
N LEU A 38 13.26 6.95 -5.08
CA LEU A 38 13.95 6.44 -6.26
C LEU A 38 14.32 7.57 -7.22
N GLY A 39 13.44 8.55 -7.41
CA GLY A 39 13.70 9.73 -8.22
C GLY A 39 14.90 10.54 -7.70
N GLN A 40 14.92 10.86 -6.40
CA GLN A 40 16.02 11.61 -5.79
C GLN A 40 17.35 10.86 -5.83
N HIS A 41 17.33 9.54 -5.60
CA HIS A 41 18.55 8.74 -5.62
C HIS A 41 19.24 8.74 -6.99
N PHE A 42 18.47 8.62 -8.08
CA PHE A 42 19.04 8.52 -9.42
C PHE A 42 19.17 9.86 -10.17
N CYS A 43 18.50 10.92 -9.71
CA CYS A 43 18.46 12.21 -10.39
C CYS A 43 18.82 13.35 -9.44
N THR A 44 19.90 14.07 -9.76
CA THR A 44 20.33 15.27 -9.02
C THR A 44 19.60 16.53 -9.46
N HIS A 45 19.09 16.58 -10.70
CA HIS A 45 18.36 17.71 -11.25
C HIS A 45 16.85 17.49 -11.18
N GLU A 46 16.11 18.53 -10.80
CA GLU A 46 14.66 18.45 -10.59
C GLU A 46 13.90 18.06 -11.86
N ASP A 47 14.30 18.58 -13.02
CA ASP A 47 13.67 18.25 -14.32
C ASP A 47 13.86 16.76 -14.69
N LYS A 48 15.01 16.19 -14.33
CA LYS A 48 15.31 14.77 -14.54
C LYS A 48 14.57 13.90 -13.54
N LYS A 49 14.43 14.35 -12.29
CA LYS A 49 13.59 13.69 -11.29
C LYS A 49 12.14 13.62 -11.77
N ASP A 50 11.59 14.72 -12.27
CA ASP A 50 10.23 14.75 -12.81
C ASP A 50 10.05 13.84 -14.02
N GLN A 51 11.04 13.79 -14.93
CA GLN A 51 11.03 12.85 -16.06
C GLN A 51 11.08 11.39 -15.58
N MET A 52 11.91 11.08 -14.58
CA MET A 52 12.02 9.74 -14.00
C MET A 52 10.69 9.32 -13.35
N LEU A 53 10.07 10.19 -12.56
CA LEU A 53 8.78 9.93 -11.92
C LEU A 53 7.68 9.67 -12.96
N ASN A 54 7.53 10.59 -13.91
CA ASN A 54 6.39 10.58 -14.83
C ASN A 54 6.53 9.62 -16.01
N LEU A 55 7.75 9.37 -16.50
CA LEU A 55 7.97 8.56 -17.71
C LEU A 55 8.43 7.14 -17.41
N VAL A 56 9.17 6.93 -16.32
CA VAL A 56 9.79 5.64 -15.99
C VAL A 56 9.05 4.98 -14.83
N LEU A 57 9.03 5.62 -13.66
CA LEU A 57 8.49 5.03 -12.43
C LEU A 57 6.97 4.79 -12.51
N SER A 58 6.23 5.68 -13.18
CA SER A 58 4.79 5.50 -13.44
C SER A 58 4.45 4.25 -14.26
N ARG A 59 5.41 3.68 -15.01
CA ARG A 59 5.20 2.56 -15.94
C ARG A 59 5.69 1.21 -15.40
N ILE A 60 6.40 1.20 -14.28
CA ILE A 60 6.88 -0.04 -13.66
C ILE A 60 5.97 -0.45 -12.51
N THR A 61 5.90 -1.75 -12.27
CA THR A 61 5.08 -2.30 -11.19
C THR A 61 5.67 -1.95 -9.82
N PHE A 62 4.81 -1.90 -8.80
CA PHE A 62 5.24 -1.72 -7.41
C PHE A 62 6.28 -2.76 -6.97
N ASP A 63 6.12 -4.03 -7.38
CA ASP A 63 7.10 -5.08 -7.08
C ASP A 63 8.50 -4.78 -7.64
N ASN A 64 8.58 -4.24 -8.86
CA ASN A 64 9.85 -3.84 -9.46
C ASN A 64 10.45 -2.64 -8.70
N LYS A 65 9.65 -1.64 -8.34
CA LYS A 65 10.08 -0.51 -7.49
C LYS A 65 10.63 -1.01 -6.15
N ARG A 66 9.93 -1.92 -5.48
CA ARG A 66 10.37 -2.55 -4.22
C ARG A 66 11.70 -3.28 -4.39
N ALA A 67 11.89 -4.03 -5.48
CA ALA A 67 13.14 -4.74 -5.74
C ALA A 67 14.32 -3.78 -5.91
N ILE A 68 14.14 -2.68 -6.66
CA ILE A 68 15.14 -1.62 -6.81
C ILE A 68 15.44 -0.99 -5.44
N PHE A 69 14.38 -0.60 -4.71
CA PHE A 69 14.51 -0.03 -3.37
C PHE A 69 15.29 -0.94 -2.43
N LYS A 70 14.96 -2.23 -2.41
CA LYS A 70 15.66 -3.22 -1.59
C LYS A 70 17.15 -3.23 -1.90
N PHE A 71 17.50 -3.32 -3.18
CA PHE A 71 18.89 -3.30 -3.61
C PHE A 71 19.61 -2.02 -3.13
N LEU A 72 18.97 -0.86 -3.23
CA LEU A 72 19.57 0.39 -2.78
C LEU A 72 19.80 0.39 -1.26
N ILE A 73 18.80 -0.03 -0.47
CA ILE A 73 18.91 -0.10 0.99
C ILE A 73 20.03 -1.04 1.43
N ASP A 74 20.10 -2.24 0.83
CA ASP A 74 21.11 -3.26 1.17
C ASP A 74 22.54 -2.76 0.94
N ASN A 75 22.76 -1.94 -0.09
CA ASN A 75 24.11 -1.55 -0.53
C ASN A 75 24.54 -0.16 -0.02
N TYR A 76 23.61 0.79 0.11
CA TYR A 76 23.94 2.20 0.34
C TYR A 76 23.40 2.77 1.66
N TYR A 77 22.36 2.17 2.25
CA TYR A 77 21.67 2.74 3.43
C TYR A 77 21.72 1.81 4.65
N THR A 78 22.93 1.35 5.00
CA THR A 78 23.16 0.37 6.08
C THR A 78 22.61 0.80 7.45
N LYS A 79 22.66 2.10 7.79
CA LYS A 79 22.08 2.62 9.04
C LYS A 79 20.55 2.48 9.08
N TRP A 80 19.88 2.74 7.95
CA TRP A 80 18.43 2.59 7.85
C TRP A 80 18.05 1.10 7.87
N LEU A 81 18.81 0.25 7.17
CA LEU A 81 18.64 -1.20 7.20
C LEU A 81 18.76 -1.77 8.62
N ALA A 82 19.72 -1.29 9.42
CA ALA A 82 19.88 -1.72 10.81
C ALA A 82 18.67 -1.33 11.69
N LYS A 83 18.02 -0.19 11.40
CA LYS A 83 16.79 0.24 12.10
C LYS A 83 15.57 -0.57 11.64
N TYR A 84 15.54 -0.99 10.38
CA TYR A 84 14.39 -1.65 9.75
C TYR A 84 14.79 -2.90 8.94
N PRO A 85 15.26 -3.97 9.60
CA PRO A 85 15.82 -5.14 8.91
C PRO A 85 14.79 -5.95 8.11
N ASP A 86 13.50 -5.86 8.46
CA ASP A 86 12.40 -6.63 7.90
C ASP A 86 11.61 -5.88 6.81
N PHE A 87 12.02 -4.67 6.44
CA PHE A 87 11.24 -3.76 5.57
C PHE A 87 10.77 -4.40 4.27
N ASN A 88 11.62 -5.18 3.60
CA ASN A 88 11.29 -5.74 2.29
C ASN A 88 10.20 -6.80 2.39
N ALA A 89 10.25 -7.65 3.42
CA ALA A 89 9.20 -8.64 3.69
C ALA A 89 7.90 -7.93 4.07
N ALA A 90 7.96 -6.95 4.98
CA ALA A 90 6.79 -6.23 5.43
C ALA A 90 6.08 -5.44 4.31
N ILE A 91 6.84 -4.74 3.45
CA ILE A 91 6.30 -4.03 2.28
C ILE A 91 5.73 -5.01 1.25
N LYS A 92 6.34 -6.19 1.10
CA LYS A 92 5.78 -7.25 0.24
C LYS A 92 4.42 -7.73 0.76
N ASP A 93 4.32 -8.06 2.04
CA ASP A 93 3.07 -8.55 2.64
C ASP A 93 1.95 -7.50 2.49
N ILE A 94 2.28 -6.23 2.68
CA ILE A 94 1.36 -5.10 2.45
C ILE A 94 0.88 -5.02 1.01
N SER A 95 1.79 -5.19 0.04
CA SER A 95 1.42 -5.20 -1.39
C SER A 95 0.50 -6.37 -1.73
N ASP A 96 0.76 -7.54 -1.16
CA ASP A 96 -0.05 -8.74 -1.36
C ASP A 96 -1.46 -8.55 -0.76
N GLU A 97 -1.56 -7.95 0.43
CA GLU A 97 -2.82 -7.56 1.07
C GLU A 97 -3.58 -6.53 0.22
N ARG A 98 -2.93 -5.46 -0.25
CA ARG A 98 -3.55 -4.47 -1.15
C ARG A 98 -4.12 -5.10 -2.41
N ASN A 99 -3.42 -6.09 -2.99
CA ASN A 99 -3.88 -6.78 -4.19
C ASN A 99 -5.22 -7.51 -3.98
N ILE A 100 -5.50 -7.98 -2.76
CA ILE A 100 -6.81 -8.56 -2.41
C ILE A 100 -7.90 -7.49 -2.54
N PHE A 101 -7.70 -6.32 -1.92
CA PHE A 101 -8.66 -5.20 -2.00
C PHE A 101 -8.85 -4.68 -3.43
N ALA A 102 -7.78 -4.66 -4.24
CA ALA A 102 -7.85 -4.17 -5.61
C ALA A 102 -8.54 -5.15 -6.57
N HIS A 103 -8.28 -6.45 -6.45
CA HIS A 103 -8.59 -7.41 -7.51
C HIS A 103 -9.60 -8.50 -7.13
N TYR A 104 -9.79 -8.81 -5.85
CA TYR A 104 -10.65 -9.93 -5.47
C TYR A 104 -12.12 -9.47 -5.49
N THR A 105 -13.04 -10.37 -5.79
CA THR A 105 -14.48 -10.05 -5.79
C THR A 105 -15.03 -10.13 -4.37
N MET A 106 -15.95 -9.24 -4.00
CA MET A 106 -16.70 -9.36 -2.74
C MET A 106 -17.60 -10.61 -2.79
N ASP A 107 -17.85 -11.26 -1.65
CA ASP A 107 -18.85 -12.33 -1.61
C ASP A 107 -20.28 -11.77 -1.72
N THR A 108 -20.84 -11.81 -2.93
CA THR A 108 -22.21 -11.33 -3.23
C THR A 108 -23.28 -12.41 -3.13
N THR A 109 -22.97 -13.59 -2.59
CA THR A 109 -24.00 -14.60 -2.27
C THR A 109 -24.88 -14.13 -1.12
N LEU A 110 -26.12 -14.63 -1.03
CA LEU A 110 -27.03 -14.27 0.06
C LEU A 110 -26.42 -14.58 1.43
N GLU A 111 -25.78 -15.74 1.57
CA GLU A 111 -25.08 -16.14 2.79
C GLU A 111 -23.87 -15.23 3.08
N GLY A 112 -23.16 -14.79 2.04
CA GLY A 112 -22.05 -13.85 2.15
C GLY A 112 -22.50 -12.48 2.63
N ILE A 113 -23.57 -11.94 2.05
CA ILE A 113 -24.17 -10.66 2.43
C ILE A 113 -24.67 -10.70 3.87
N ASP A 114 -25.44 -11.74 4.24
CA ASP A 114 -25.92 -11.91 5.59
C ASP A 114 -24.76 -12.03 6.59
N TYR A 115 -23.71 -12.78 6.25
CA TYR A 115 -22.53 -12.88 7.08
C TYR A 115 -21.83 -11.53 7.28
N MET A 116 -21.59 -10.76 6.22
CA MET A 116 -20.94 -9.46 6.31
C MET A 116 -21.73 -8.46 7.16
N VAL A 117 -23.06 -8.42 7.01
CA VAL A 117 -23.92 -7.53 7.79
C VAL A 117 -23.91 -7.91 9.28
N ASN A 118 -23.97 -9.20 9.59
CA ASN A 118 -24.03 -9.68 10.97
C ASN A 118 -22.67 -9.62 11.68
N SER A 119 -21.59 -10.01 11.00
CA SER A 119 -20.23 -10.01 11.56
C SER A 119 -19.56 -8.64 11.52
N ARG A 120 -20.05 -7.73 10.68
CA ARG A 120 -19.40 -6.45 10.31
C ARG A 120 -18.02 -6.64 9.67
N ASN A 121 -17.74 -7.81 9.11
CA ASN A 121 -16.53 -8.07 8.34
C ASN A 121 -16.76 -7.81 6.85
N VAL A 122 -15.70 -7.42 6.14
CA VAL A 122 -15.67 -7.44 4.67
C VAL A 122 -15.12 -8.79 4.22
N VAL A 123 -15.80 -9.45 3.27
CA VAL A 123 -15.38 -10.75 2.76
C VAL A 123 -15.08 -10.68 1.26
N PHE A 124 -13.87 -11.09 0.91
CA PHE A 124 -13.42 -11.26 -0.46
C PHE A 124 -13.35 -12.75 -0.82
N ILE A 125 -13.53 -13.05 -2.11
CA ILE A 125 -13.41 -14.39 -2.66
C ILE A 125 -12.16 -14.47 -3.52
N LYS A 126 -11.34 -15.49 -3.23
CA LYS A 126 -10.25 -15.92 -4.11
C LYS A 126 -10.72 -17.10 -4.96
N PHE A 127 -10.60 -16.97 -6.27
CA PHE A 127 -10.83 -18.06 -7.21
C PHE A 127 -9.49 -18.65 -7.63
N LYS A 128 -8.93 -19.57 -6.83
CA LYS A 128 -7.71 -20.31 -7.20
C LYS A 128 -7.91 -21.79 -6.89
N ASN A 129 -8.38 -22.55 -7.88
CA ASN A 129 -8.76 -23.97 -7.82
C ASN A 129 -9.91 -24.32 -6.86
N GLN A 130 -10.05 -23.58 -5.77
CA GLN A 130 -11.17 -23.63 -4.82
C GLN A 130 -11.61 -22.20 -4.47
N ARG A 131 -12.84 -22.08 -3.96
CA ARG A 131 -13.41 -20.82 -3.47
C ARG A 131 -12.98 -20.61 -2.02
N GLU A 132 -12.02 -19.73 -1.80
CA GLU A 132 -11.54 -19.36 -0.47
C GLU A 132 -12.10 -18.00 -0.07
N ARG A 133 -12.66 -17.90 1.15
CA ARG A 133 -13.14 -16.63 1.74
C ARG A 133 -12.00 -16.00 2.54
N ILE A 134 -11.72 -14.73 2.26
CA ILE A 134 -10.76 -13.92 3.00
C ILE A 134 -11.52 -12.81 3.71
N GLU A 135 -11.40 -12.78 5.03
CA GLU A 135 -12.21 -11.90 5.88
C GLU A 135 -11.37 -10.80 6.50
N TYR A 136 -11.95 -9.60 6.55
CA TYR A 136 -11.35 -8.41 7.15
C TYR A 136 -12.32 -7.79 8.14
N SER A 137 -11.97 -7.88 9.42
CA SER A 137 -12.60 -7.06 10.46
C SER A 137 -12.12 -5.62 10.36
N GLU A 138 -12.87 -4.70 10.95
CA GLU A 138 -12.45 -3.29 11.11
C GLU A 138 -11.08 -3.18 11.78
N GLN A 139 -10.81 -4.00 12.80
CA GLN A 139 -9.51 -4.05 13.46
C GLN A 139 -8.39 -4.43 12.47
N ARG A 140 -8.57 -5.50 11.68
CA ARG A 140 -7.56 -5.94 10.70
C ARG A 140 -7.30 -4.87 9.63
N ILE A 141 -8.35 -4.17 9.20
CA ILE A 141 -8.23 -3.04 8.26
C ILE A 141 -7.39 -1.92 8.88
N ASN A 142 -7.70 -1.53 10.11
CA ASN A 142 -6.96 -0.47 10.81
C ASN A 142 -5.50 -0.85 11.07
N GLU A 143 -5.24 -2.11 11.43
CA GLU A 143 -3.87 -2.63 11.56
C GLU A 143 -3.10 -2.59 10.24
N LEU A 144 -3.75 -2.96 9.13
CA LEU A 144 -3.15 -2.88 7.79
C LEU A 144 -2.86 -1.42 7.39
N ILE A 145 -3.79 -0.50 7.64
CA ILE A 145 -3.58 0.95 7.44
C ILE A 145 -2.38 1.42 8.25
N GLY A 146 -2.32 1.09 9.54
CA GLY A 146 -1.21 1.47 10.41
C GLY A 146 0.15 0.93 9.93
N LYS A 147 0.18 -0.32 9.43
CA LYS A 147 1.39 -0.89 8.81
C LYS A 147 1.81 -0.14 7.55
N ILE A 148 0.87 0.20 6.67
CA ILE A 148 1.17 0.97 5.45
C ILE A 148 1.71 2.35 5.82
N SER A 149 1.02 3.08 6.72
CA SER A 149 1.43 4.40 7.17
C SER A 149 2.82 4.39 7.82
N LYS A 150 3.11 3.42 8.69
CA LYS A 150 4.45 3.24 9.29
C LYS A 150 5.54 3.18 8.22
N TRP A 151 5.36 2.38 7.17
CA TRP A 151 6.38 2.24 6.13
C TRP A 151 6.45 3.44 5.20
N ALA A 152 5.32 4.10 4.93
CA ALA A 152 5.31 5.36 4.20
C ALA A 152 6.10 6.44 4.96
N GLU A 153 5.92 6.54 6.28
CA GLU A 153 6.69 7.43 7.15
C GLU A 153 8.17 7.06 7.21
N ALA A 154 8.51 5.78 7.36
CA ALA A 154 9.90 5.33 7.40
C ALA A 154 10.68 5.63 6.11
N ILE A 155 10.02 5.59 4.95
CA ILE A 155 10.60 5.99 3.66
C ILE A 155 10.67 7.52 3.56
N ALA A 156 9.66 8.25 4.05
CA ALA A 156 9.70 9.71 4.10
C ALA A 156 10.81 10.25 5.02
N GLU A 157 11.13 9.56 6.12
CA GLU A 157 12.32 9.83 6.94
C GLU A 157 13.59 9.72 6.09
N LEU A 158 13.72 8.64 5.32
CA LEU A 158 14.89 8.38 4.49
C LEU A 158 15.12 9.46 3.43
N ILE A 159 14.05 9.92 2.77
CA ILE A 159 14.07 11.03 1.80
C ILE A 159 14.71 12.29 2.41
N LYS A 160 14.28 12.67 3.62
CA LYS A 160 14.80 13.87 4.30
C LYS A 160 16.27 13.77 4.67
N PHE A 161 16.78 12.56 4.93
CA PHE A 161 18.20 12.37 5.22
C PHE A 161 19.06 12.51 3.95
N ASP A 162 18.59 12.01 2.82
CA ASP A 162 19.37 12.01 1.57
C ASP A 162 19.54 13.43 0.99
N ASP A 163 18.51 14.27 1.11
CA ASP A 163 18.58 15.69 0.72
C ASP A 163 19.69 16.45 1.47
N ASN A 164 19.97 16.07 2.73
CA ASN A 164 20.99 16.72 3.54
C ASN A 164 22.42 16.22 3.24
N SER A 165 22.60 14.98 2.76
CA SER A 165 23.91 14.47 2.37
C SER A 165 24.38 15.04 1.02
N ASN A 166 23.47 15.20 0.05
CA ASN A 166 23.83 15.69 -1.28
C ASN A 166 24.08 17.22 -1.34
N ALA A 167 23.54 17.97 -0.37
CA ALA A 167 23.81 19.41 -0.23
C ALA A 167 25.26 19.72 0.21
N VAL A 168 25.97 18.76 0.83
CA VAL A 168 27.33 18.97 1.34
C VAL A 168 28.40 18.66 0.29
N THR A 169 28.12 17.79 -0.68
CA THR A 169 29.08 17.38 -1.72
C THR A 169 29.07 18.27 -2.97
N SER A 170 28.15 19.22 -3.08
CA SER A 170 28.00 20.13 -4.23
C SER A 170 28.70 21.48 -4.05
N THR A 171 29.52 21.64 -3.00
CA THR A 171 30.32 22.86 -2.72
C THR A 171 31.82 22.70 -3.00
N GLN A 172 32.23 21.77 -3.86
CA GLN A 172 33.62 21.62 -4.31
C GLN A 172 33.76 21.76 -5.82
#